data_AF-A0A1P8KMN3-F1
#
_entry.id   AF-A0A1P8KMN3-F1
#
_cell.length_a   1.000
_cell.length_b   1.000
_cell.length_c   1.000
_cell.angle_alpha   90.00
_cell.angle_beta   90.00
_cell.angle_gamma   90.00
#
_symmetry.space_group_name_H-M   'P 1'
#
loop_
_entity.id
_entity.type
_entity.pdbx_description
1 polymer ?
#
loop_
_entity_poly.entity_id
_entity_poly.type
_entity_poly.pdbx_seq_one_letter_code
_entity_poly.pdbx_strand_id
1 'polypeptide(L)' 'MAKKKAVLVDLKKMNLSFEEKGQTIKLINFKTQTLTLDTEIFENQDFIAKRTMVYAHLPKKLKAQLNSFF' A
#
# COMPACT_ATOMS: atom_id res chain seq x y z
N MET A 1 16.02 17.34 -17.33
CA MET A 1 14.80 16.59 -17.68
C MET A 1 14.08 16.22 -16.38
N ALA A 2 12.85 16.69 -16.19
CA ALA A 2 12.09 16.47 -14.97
C ALA A 2 11.95 14.97 -14.73
N LYS A 3 12.51 14.46 -13.61
CA LYS A 3 12.19 13.13 -13.11
C LYS A 3 10.68 13.12 -12.91
N LYS A 4 9.91 12.52 -13.83
CA LYS A 4 8.48 12.29 -13.64
C LYS A 4 8.36 11.48 -12.36
N LYS A 5 8.01 12.14 -11.25
CA LYS A 5 7.68 11.44 -10.01
C LYS A 5 6.56 10.47 -10.38
N ALA A 6 6.80 9.17 -10.18
CA ALA A 6 5.83 8.16 -10.51
C ALA A 6 4.57 8.44 -9.68
N VAL A 7 3.52 8.85 -10.39
CA VAL A 7 2.19 9.15 -9.83
C VAL A 7 1.61 7.93 -9.09
N LEU A 8 1.99 6.75 -9.57
CA LEU A 8 1.59 5.47 -9.05
C LEU A 8 2.86 4.63 -8.89
N VAL A 9 3.11 4.20 -7.65
CA VAL A 9 4.19 3.31 -7.27
C VAL A 9 3.59 1.92 -7.14
N ASP A 10 4.11 0.97 -7.94
CA ASP A 10 3.71 -0.43 -7.84
C ASP A 10 4.40 -1.04 -6.61
N LEU A 11 3.60 -1.37 -5.59
CA LEU A 11 4.07 -1.98 -4.34
C LEU A 11 3.99 -3.50 -4.37
N LYS A 12 3.29 -4.09 -5.36
CA LYS A 12 3.27 -5.53 -5.58
C LYS A 12 4.67 -6.10 -5.70
N LYS A 13 5.58 -5.40 -6.39
CA LYS A 13 6.99 -5.80 -6.52
C LYS A 13 7.76 -5.82 -5.19
N MET A 14 7.28 -5.12 -4.17
CA MET A 14 7.92 -5.03 -2.86
C MET A 14 7.36 -6.04 -1.85
N ASN A 15 6.33 -6.81 -2.22
CA ASN A 15 5.62 -7.74 -1.34
C ASN A 15 5.21 -7.12 0.01
N LEU A 16 4.85 -5.83 0.01
CA LEU A 16 4.43 -5.14 1.22
C LEU A 16 3.06 -5.65 1.67
N SER A 17 2.99 -6.15 2.89
CA SER A 17 1.75 -6.59 3.51
C SER A 17 1.85 -6.48 5.02
N PHE A 18 0.70 -6.36 5.67
CA PHE A 18 0.60 -6.31 7.12
C PHE A 18 -0.64 -7.07 7.56
N GLU A 19 -0.59 -7.63 8.75
CA GLU A 19 -1.75 -8.25 9.38
C GLU A 19 -2.47 -7.22 10.26
N GLU A 20 -3.78 -7.10 10.10
CA GLU A 20 -4.64 -6.28 10.93
C GLU A 20 -5.84 -7.13 11.36
N LYS A 21 -5.99 -7.34 12.68
CA LYS A 21 -7.12 -8.09 13.26
C LYS A 21 -7.33 -9.51 12.68
N GLY A 22 -6.24 -10.20 12.33
CA GLY A 22 -6.29 -11.54 11.73
C GLY A 22 -6.53 -11.55 10.21
N GLN A 23 -6.60 -10.38 9.59
CA GLN A 23 -6.69 -10.24 8.13
C GLN A 23 -5.34 -9.79 7.59
N THR A 24 -4.89 -10.41 6.51
CA THR A 24 -3.68 -10.01 5.78
C THR A 24 -4.03 -8.95 4.75
N ILE A 25 -3.55 -7.74 4.94
CA ILE A 25 -3.69 -6.63 4.00
C ILE A 25 -2.43 -6.50 3.17
N LYS A 26 -2.52 -6.81 1.87
CA LYS A 26 -1.42 -6.65 0.91
C LYS A 26 -1.53 -5.30 0.23
N LEU A 27 -0.44 -4.55 0.20
CA LEU A 27 -0.36 -3.27 -0.49
C LEU A 27 -0.07 -3.52 -1.97
N ILE A 28 -0.91 -2.98 -2.83
CA ILE A 28 -0.86 -3.22 -4.28
C ILE A 28 -0.24 -2.05 -5.00
N ASN A 29 -0.89 -0.89 -4.89
CA ASN A 29 -0.46 0.32 -5.56
C ASN A 29 -0.51 1.48 -4.60
N PHE A 30 0.48 2.36 -4.70
CA PHE A 30 0.49 3.61 -3.97
C PHE A 30 0.37 4.79 -4.92
N LYS A 31 -0.74 5.52 -4.78
CA LYS A 31 -1.00 6.75 -5.50
C LYS A 31 -0.40 7.89 -4.70
N THR A 32 0.81 8.31 -5.09
CA THR A 32 1.54 9.40 -4.43
C THR A 32 0.83 10.75 -4.60
N GLN A 33 0.09 10.93 -5.70
CA GLN A 33 -0.73 12.13 -5.93
C GLN A 33 -1.87 12.30 -4.91
N THR A 34 -2.59 11.22 -4.61
CA THR A 34 -3.75 11.26 -3.71
C THR A 34 -3.41 10.81 -2.30
N LEU A 35 -2.15 10.43 -2.03
CA LEU A 35 -1.71 9.83 -0.76
C LEU A 35 -2.57 8.64 -0.33
N THR A 36 -3.01 7.83 -1.30
CA THR A 36 -3.86 6.66 -1.06
C THR A 36 -3.23 5.38 -1.60
N LEU A 37 -3.51 4.27 -0.93
CA LEU A 37 -3.03 2.96 -1.27
C LEU A 37 -4.18 2.04 -1.61
N ASP A 38 -4.06 1.36 -2.73
CA ASP A 38 -4.90 0.22 -3.03
C ASP A 38 -4.32 -1.00 -2.31
N THR A 39 -5.16 -1.65 -1.53
CA THR A 39 -4.82 -2.81 -0.71
C THR A 39 -5.80 -3.94 -0.96
N GLU A 40 -5.34 -5.17 -0.82
CA GLU A 40 -6.14 -6.39 -0.92
C GLU A 40 -6.17 -7.07 0.44
N ILE A 41 -7.36 -7.29 0.97
CA ILE A 41 -7.60 -7.95 2.25
C ILE A 41 -7.80 -9.43 1.96
N PHE A 42 -7.03 -10.26 2.65
CA PHE A 42 -7.11 -11.71 2.62
C PHE A 42 -7.38 -12.22 4.03
N GLU A 43 -8.23 -13.21 4.18
CA GLU A 43 -8.54 -13.87 5.45
C GLU A 43 -8.53 -15.37 5.21
N ASN A 44 -7.81 -16.14 6.03
CA ASN A 44 -7.68 -17.60 5.87
C ASN A 44 -7.29 -18.04 4.44
N GLN A 45 -6.43 -17.27 3.77
CA GLN A 45 -5.98 -17.47 2.37
C GLN A 45 -7.02 -17.14 1.30
N ASP A 46 -8.26 -16.82 1.67
CA ASP A 46 -9.28 -16.33 0.76
C ASP A 46 -9.18 -14.83 0.57
N PHE A 47 -9.36 -14.39 -0.67
CA PHE A 47 -9.47 -12.97 -0.98
C PHE A 47 -10.84 -12.45 -0.54
N ILE A 48 -10.83 -11.48 0.37
CA ILE A 48 -12.06 -10.89 0.93
C ILE A 48 -12.50 -9.71 0.08
N ALA A 49 -11.65 -8.69 -0.04
CA ALA A 49 -12.00 -7.45 -0.72
C ALA A 49 -10.77 -6.62 -1.06
N LYS A 50 -10.89 -5.74 -2.06
CA LYS A 50 -9.93 -4.64 -2.23
C LYS A 50 -10.43 -3.44 -1.45
N ARG A 51 -9.55 -2.83 -0.66
CA ARG A 51 -9.82 -1.55 0.00
C ARG A 51 -8.78 -0.53 -0.40
N THR A 52 -9.23 0.71 -0.51
CA THR A 52 -8.32 1.84 -0.64
C THR A 52 -8.18 2.49 0.74
N MET A 53 -6.94 2.65 1.20
CA MET A 53 -6.62 3.27 2.49
C MET A 53 -5.81 4.55 2.29
N VAL A 54 -5.99 5.53 3.17
CA VAL A 54 -5.18 6.74 3.16
C VAL A 54 -3.83 6.45 3.82
N TYR A 55 -2.75 6.97 3.24
CA TYR A 55 -1.38 6.86 3.76
C TYR A 55 -1.27 7.24 5.23
N ALA A 56 -2.05 8.24 5.69
CA ALA A 56 -2.10 8.69 7.07
C ALA A 56 -2.55 7.59 8.07
N HIS A 57 -3.35 6.62 7.64
CA HIS A 57 -3.79 5.50 8.48
C HIS A 57 -2.82 4.33 8.48
N LEU A 58 -1.79 4.35 7.63
CA LEU A 58 -0.82 3.25 7.61
C LEU A 58 0.01 3.19 8.91
N PRO A 59 0.40 1.96 9.31
CA PRO A 59 1.40 1.74 10.34
C PRO A 59 2.71 2.50 10.05
N LYS A 60 3.40 2.94 11.11
CA LYS A 60 4.69 3.65 10.99
C LYS A 60 5.73 2.90 10.14
N LYS A 61 5.76 1.56 10.23
CA LYS A 61 6.67 0.70 9.45
C LYS A 61 6.46 0.86 7.94
N LEU A 62 5.21 0.81 7.48
CA LEU A 62 4.87 0.96 6.07
C LEU A 62 5.07 2.39 5.60
N LYS A 63 4.71 3.39 6.43
CA LYS A 63 4.98 4.80 6.13
C LYS A 63 6.46 5.05 5.84
N ALA A 64 7.36 4.49 6.66
CA ALA A 64 8.80 4.65 6.47
C ALA A 64 9.28 4.05 5.14
N GLN A 65 8.81 2.87 4.76
CA GLN A 65 9.15 2.27 3.47
C GLN A 65 8.64 3.10 2.30
N LEU A 66 7.43 3.62 2.42
CA LEU A 66 6.80 4.46 1.39
C LEU A 66 7.42 5.85 1.31
N ASN A 67 8.01 6.36 2.40
CA ASN A 67 8.72 7.63 2.42
C ASN A 67 9.90 7.66 1.43
N SER A 68 10.48 6.50 1.11
CA SER A 68 11.54 6.40 0.10
C SER A 68 11.05 6.69 -1.32
N PHE A 69 9.74 6.76 -1.56
CA PHE A 69 9.15 7.05 -2.87
C PHE A 69 8.68 8.50 -3.04
N PHE A 70 8.75 9.31 -1.98
CA PHE A 70 8.42 10.74 -1.99
C PHE A 70 9.64 11.60 -2.37
#